data_AF-A0A1W1CWB3-F1
#
_entry.id   AF-A0A1W1CWB3-F1
#
_cell.length_a   1.000
_cell.length_b   1.000
_cell.length_c   1.000
_cell.angle_alpha   90.00
_cell.angle_beta   90.00
_cell.angle_gamma   90.00
#
_symmetry.space_group_name_H-M   'P 1'
#
loop_
_entity.id
_entity.type
_entity.pdbx_description
1 polymer ?
#
loop_
_entity_poly.entity_id
_entity_poly.type
_entity_poly.pdbx_seq_one_letter_code
_entity_poly.pdbx_strand_id
1 'polypeptide(L)'
;MSELYLYMLIALIVISTGSLIFNILQRTEINNLRKNSKTLIKHTYYNSITSLPNKEYLDILLKEQIKRALRHKKTFLIVYIKLKYYENDEDIIKATKRLSECIRSEDSLAQISIDEFVILFNEYLEKENYNIVLERILTNFPKYSIKLGTSTFPNDGEDKKYLLKSAKDDAKSHSKQSKSQDFV
;
A
#
# COMPACT_ATOMS: atom_id res chain seq x y z
N MET A 1 21.56 -7.25 67.03
CA MET A 1 20.77 -6.22 66.31
C MET A 1 21.35 -5.90 64.93
N SER A 2 22.66 -5.67 64.78
CA SER A 2 23.31 -5.37 63.48
C SER A 2 23.11 -6.45 62.40
N GLU A 3 23.19 -7.73 62.74
CA GLU A 3 23.04 -8.82 61.76
C GLU A 3 21.62 -8.90 61.16
N LEU A 4 20.58 -8.64 61.95
CA LEU A 4 19.19 -8.65 61.48
C LEU A 4 18.93 -7.55 60.42
N TYR A 5 19.52 -6.37 60.63
CA TYR A 5 19.45 -5.27 59.64
C TYR A 5 20.16 -5.62 58.33
N LEU A 6 21.29 -6.32 58.41
CA LEU A 6 22.02 -6.77 57.22
C LEU A 6 21.19 -7.77 56.40
N TYR A 7 20.56 -8.75 57.05
CA TYR A 7 19.67 -9.71 56.36
C TYR A 7 18.46 -9.04 55.72
N MET A 8 17.84 -8.07 56.41
CA MET A 8 16.74 -7.27 55.86
C MET A 8 17.15 -6.48 54.61
N LEU A 9 18.34 -5.86 54.64
CA LEU A 9 18.85 -5.08 53.52
C LEU A 9 19.15 -5.98 52.31
N ILE A 10 19.75 -7.15 52.54
CA ILE A 10 19.99 -8.15 51.48
C ILE A 10 18.66 -8.61 50.89
N ALA A 11 17.66 -8.93 51.72
CA ALA A 11 16.34 -9.34 51.25
C ALA A 11 15.67 -8.28 50.37
N LEU A 12 15.73 -7.00 50.77
CA LEU A 12 15.23 -5.87 49.98
C LEU A 12 15.93 -5.74 48.63
N ILE A 13 17.26 -5.88 48.60
CA ILE A 13 18.04 -5.84 47.35
C ILE A 13 17.65 -7.01 46.45
N VAL A 14 17.52 -8.23 46.98
CA VAL A 14 17.12 -9.41 46.21
C VAL A 14 15.71 -9.26 45.65
N ILE A 15 14.76 -8.75 46.45
CA ILE A 15 13.38 -8.50 46.00
C ILE A 15 13.35 -7.41 44.93
N SER A 16 14.08 -6.31 45.12
CA SER A 16 14.14 -5.20 44.16
C SER A 16 14.79 -5.60 42.85
N THR A 17 15.90 -6.35 42.90
CA THR A 17 16.60 -6.83 41.69
C THR A 17 15.78 -7.89 40.97
N GLY A 18 15.15 -8.82 41.70
CA GLY A 18 14.21 -9.79 41.13
C GLY A 18 13.03 -9.12 40.44
N SER A 19 12.42 -8.10 41.07
CA SER A 19 11.34 -7.31 40.47
C SER A 19 11.79 -6.57 39.21
N LEU A 20 13.00 -6.00 39.22
CA LEU A 20 13.57 -5.31 38.05
C LEU A 20 13.79 -6.27 36.88
N ILE A 21 14.40 -7.43 37.13
CA ILE A 21 14.64 -8.46 36.11
C ILE A 21 13.32 -8.95 35.52
N PHE A 22 12.34 -9.25 36.38
CA PHE A 22 11.01 -9.70 35.94
C PHE A 22 10.32 -8.66 35.04
N ASN A 23 10.38 -7.38 35.41
CA ASN A 23 9.86 -6.29 34.58
C ASN A 23 10.56 -6.17 33.23
N ILE A 24 11.89 -6.33 33.18
CA ILE A 24 12.66 -6.31 31.93
C ILE A 24 12.24 -7.48 31.03
N LEU A 25 12.15 -8.69 31.58
CA LEU A 25 11.73 -9.88 30.83
C LEU A 25 10.33 -9.69 30.21
N GLN A 26 9.34 -9.26 31.00
CA GLN A 26 8.00 -9.00 30.49
C GLN A 26 7.98 -7.92 29.39
N ARG A 27 8.74 -6.83 29.55
CA ARG A 27 8.85 -5.79 28.51
C ARG A 27 9.45 -6.34 27.24
N THR A 28 10.48 -7.17 27.32
CA THR A 28 11.10 -7.78 26.14
C THR A 28 10.14 -8.72 25.42
N GLU A 29 9.36 -9.52 26.16
CA GLU A 29 8.37 -10.42 25.60
C GLU A 29 7.24 -9.66 24.88
N ILE A 30 6.66 -8.64 25.53
CA ILE A 30 5.65 -7.78 24.92
C ILE A 30 6.19 -7.09 23.67
N ASN A 31 7.44 -6.62 23.70
CA ASN A 31 8.08 -6.00 22.53
C ASN A 31 8.29 -6.99 21.39
N ASN A 32 8.68 -8.23 21.68
CA ASN A 32 8.82 -9.29 20.68
C ASN A 32 7.46 -9.66 20.07
N LEU A 33 6.42 -9.83 20.89
CA LEU A 33 5.06 -10.06 20.40
C LEU A 33 4.57 -8.92 19.50
N ARG A 34 4.83 -7.66 19.87
CA ARG A 34 4.52 -6.48 19.05
C ARG A 34 5.32 -6.41 17.75
N LYS A 35 6.60 -6.79 17.76
CA LYS A 35 7.42 -6.86 16.55
C LYS A 35 6.88 -7.95 15.62
N ASN A 36 6.62 -9.14 16.15
CA ASN A 36 6.08 -10.26 15.40
C ASN A 36 4.73 -9.91 14.78
N SER A 37 3.83 -9.26 15.53
CA SER A 37 2.53 -8.83 14.99
C SER A 37 2.67 -7.77 13.90
N LYS A 38 3.56 -6.78 14.07
CA LYS A 38 3.85 -5.78 13.01
C LYS A 38 4.39 -6.43 11.74
N THR A 39 5.32 -7.38 11.88
CA THR A 39 5.87 -8.14 10.75
C THR A 39 4.79 -8.97 10.08
N LEU A 40 3.94 -9.64 10.86
CA LEU A 40 2.79 -10.40 10.34
C LEU A 40 1.85 -9.51 9.52
N ILE A 41 1.44 -8.37 10.09
CA ILE A 41 0.59 -7.37 9.42
C ILE A 41 1.25 -6.89 8.13
N LYS A 42 2.56 -6.61 8.15
CA LYS A 42 3.29 -6.17 6.96
C LYS A 42 3.24 -7.22 5.85
N HIS A 43 3.49 -8.50 6.16
CA HIS A 43 3.42 -9.57 5.17
C HIS A 43 1.99 -9.87 4.69
N THR A 44 0.98 -9.65 5.54
CA THR A 44 -0.42 -9.86 5.16
C THR A 44 -0.98 -8.77 4.26
N TYR A 45 -0.50 -7.52 4.38
CA TYR A 45 -1.11 -6.35 3.73
C TYR A 45 -0.21 -5.62 2.74
N TYR A 46 1.08 -5.96 2.66
CA TYR A 46 2.03 -5.28 1.78
C TYR A 46 2.84 -6.28 0.96
N ASN A 47 3.17 -5.90 -0.26
CA ASN A 47 4.09 -6.63 -1.12
C ASN A 47 5.51 -6.56 -0.52
N SER A 48 6.21 -7.70 -0.44
CA SER A 48 7.54 -7.79 0.18
C SER A 48 8.64 -7.07 -0.60
N ILE A 49 8.48 -6.93 -1.92
CA ILE A 49 9.47 -6.35 -2.83
C ILE A 49 9.26 -4.83 -2.91
N THR A 50 8.03 -4.40 -3.18
CA THR A 50 7.73 -2.99 -3.45
C THR A 50 7.29 -2.22 -2.21
N SER A 51 6.96 -2.90 -1.11
CA SER A 51 6.34 -2.32 0.09
C SER A 51 5.02 -1.59 -0.18
N LEU A 52 4.39 -1.78 -1.34
CA LEU A 52 3.06 -1.25 -1.62
C LEU A 52 1.97 -2.10 -0.95
N PRO A 53 0.83 -1.50 -0.60
CA PRO A 53 -0.43 -2.20 -0.35
C PRO A 53 -0.64 -3.36 -1.33
N ASN A 54 -0.94 -4.54 -0.81
CA ASN A 54 -1.36 -5.67 -1.63
C ASN A 54 -2.88 -5.64 -1.88
N LYS A 55 -3.39 -6.70 -2.51
CA LYS A 55 -4.82 -6.85 -2.82
C LYS A 55 -5.70 -6.87 -1.56
N GLU A 56 -5.29 -7.57 -0.50
CA GLU A 56 -6.01 -7.65 0.77
C GLU A 56 -6.13 -6.27 1.42
N TYR A 57 -5.08 -5.44 1.37
CA TYR A 57 -5.14 -4.09 1.93
C TYR A 57 -5.94 -3.13 1.06
N LEU A 58 -5.81 -3.21 -0.28
CA LEU A 58 -6.68 -2.47 -1.21
C LEU A 58 -8.16 -2.76 -0.95
N ASP A 59 -8.51 -4.01 -0.68
CA ASP A 59 -9.87 -4.41 -0.36
C ASP A 59 -10.42 -3.73 0.90
N ILE A 60 -9.56 -3.49 1.89
CA ILE A 60 -9.92 -2.75 3.11
C ILE A 60 -10.11 -1.27 2.78
N LEU A 61 -9.14 -0.66 2.06
CA LEU A 61 -9.18 0.74 1.65
C LEU A 61 -10.45 1.07 0.84
N LEU A 62 -10.80 0.21 -0.13
CA LEU A 62 -12.01 0.39 -0.94
C LEU A 62 -13.29 0.28 -0.12
N LYS A 63 -13.38 -0.68 0.81
CA LYS A 63 -14.55 -0.79 1.70
C LYS A 63 -14.72 0.46 2.56
N GLU A 64 -13.63 1.02 3.06
CA GLU A 64 -13.65 2.25 3.84
C GLU A 64 -14.05 3.44 2.98
N GLN A 65 -13.48 3.58 1.78
CA GLN A 65 -13.83 4.67 0.87
C GLN A 65 -15.26 4.62 0.37
N ILE A 66 -15.81 3.44 0.05
CA ILE A 66 -17.23 3.31 -0.31
C ILE A 66 -18.12 3.81 0.84
N LYS A 67 -17.84 3.39 2.08
CA LYS A 67 -18.59 3.85 3.26
C LYS A 67 -18.50 5.37 3.45
N ARG A 68 -17.31 5.93 3.26
CA ARG A 68 -17.07 7.38 3.36
C ARG A 68 -17.81 8.14 2.26
N ALA A 69 -17.70 7.69 1.03
CA ALA A 69 -18.36 8.24 -0.15
C ALA A 69 -19.89 8.27 0.02
N LEU A 70 -20.49 7.16 0.47
CA LEU A 70 -21.92 7.08 0.79
C LEU A 70 -22.34 8.06 1.88
N ARG A 71 -21.58 8.14 2.98
CA ARG A 71 -21.88 9.03 4.11
C ARG A 71 -21.85 10.50 3.72
N HIS A 72 -20.89 10.90 2.89
CA HIS A 72 -20.68 12.29 2.51
C HIS A 72 -21.29 12.66 1.16
N LYS A 73 -21.98 11.72 0.50
CA LYS A 73 -22.52 11.87 -0.86
C LYS A 73 -21.45 12.36 -1.85
N LYS A 74 -20.27 11.75 -1.80
CA LYS A 74 -19.12 12.04 -2.65
C LYS A 74 -18.86 10.89 -3.61
N THR A 75 -18.22 11.19 -4.72
CA THR A 75 -17.67 10.20 -5.65
C THR A 75 -16.17 10.07 -5.46
N PHE A 76 -15.61 8.97 -5.94
CA PHE A 76 -14.16 8.77 -6.01
C PHE A 76 -13.80 7.97 -7.27
N LEU A 77 -12.52 8.01 -7.64
CA LEU A 77 -11.99 7.37 -8.83
C LEU A 77 -11.03 6.24 -8.45
N ILE A 78 -11.10 5.16 -9.22
CA ILE A 78 -10.08 4.11 -9.25
C ILE A 78 -9.46 4.09 -10.65
N VAL A 79 -8.14 3.96 -10.69
CA VAL A 79 -7.39 3.72 -11.93
C VAL A 79 -6.70 2.37 -11.84
N TYR A 80 -7.07 1.47 -12.75
CA TYR A 80 -6.36 0.22 -12.97
C TYR A 80 -5.21 0.45 -13.94
N ILE A 81 -4.05 -0.09 -13.61
CA ILE A 81 -2.82 0.02 -14.40
C ILE A 81 -2.26 -1.38 -14.62
N LYS A 82 -1.97 -1.73 -15.87
CA LYS A 82 -1.20 -2.91 -16.22
C LYS A 82 0.01 -2.52 -17.04
N LEU A 83 1.18 -2.87 -16.54
CA LEU A 83 2.47 -2.54 -17.17
C LEU A 83 2.96 -3.78 -17.92
N LYS A 84 3.31 -3.67 -19.19
CA LYS A 84 3.76 -4.85 -19.94
C LYS A 84 5.19 -5.23 -19.53
N TYR A 85 5.29 -6.36 -18.81
CA TYR A 85 6.48 -7.14 -18.47
C TYR A 85 7.61 -6.38 -17.75
N TYR A 86 8.02 -6.93 -16.62
CA TYR A 86 9.25 -6.58 -15.93
C TYR A 86 10.12 -7.83 -15.87
N GLU A 87 11.39 -7.70 -16.24
CA GLU A 87 12.32 -8.83 -16.27
C GLU A 87 12.86 -9.16 -14.88
N ASN A 88 12.88 -8.17 -13.97
CA ASN A 88 13.44 -8.32 -12.63
C ASN A 88 12.74 -7.42 -11.58
N ASP A 89 13.06 -7.65 -10.32
CA ASP A 89 12.53 -6.91 -9.17
C ASP A 89 12.94 -5.43 -9.18
N GLU A 90 14.13 -5.08 -9.71
CA GLU A 90 14.59 -3.69 -9.76
C GLU A 90 13.72 -2.82 -10.66
N ASP A 91 13.25 -3.37 -11.79
CA ASP A 91 12.40 -2.65 -12.72
C ASP A 91 11.01 -2.39 -12.11
N ILE A 92 10.48 -3.37 -11.36
CA ILE A 92 9.23 -3.22 -10.60
C ILE A 92 9.39 -2.14 -9.52
N ILE A 93 10.52 -2.14 -8.79
CA ILE A 93 10.80 -1.13 -7.77
C ILE A 93 10.89 0.28 -8.40
N LYS A 94 11.56 0.42 -9.54
CA LYS A 94 11.62 1.70 -10.28
C LYS A 94 10.24 2.14 -10.75
N ALA A 95 9.43 1.22 -11.26
CA ALA A 95 8.07 1.50 -11.70
C ALA A 95 7.17 1.95 -10.55
N THR A 96 7.20 1.25 -9.42
CA THR A 96 6.41 1.60 -8.24
C THR A 96 6.81 2.95 -7.66
N LYS A 97 8.11 3.28 -7.66
CA LYS A 97 8.58 4.63 -7.30
C LYS A 97 8.02 5.70 -8.24
N ARG A 98 8.11 5.51 -9.56
CA ARG A 98 7.57 6.45 -10.55
C ARG A 98 6.05 6.62 -10.43
N LEU A 99 5.30 5.53 -10.22
CA LEU A 99 3.86 5.61 -9.99
C LEU A 99 3.52 6.37 -8.71
N SER A 100 4.29 6.16 -7.63
CA SER A 100 4.10 6.86 -6.36
C SER A 100 4.36 8.36 -6.50
N GLU A 101 5.36 8.76 -7.28
CA GLU A 101 5.64 10.17 -7.60
C GLU A 101 4.55 10.82 -8.50
N CYS A 102 3.75 9.99 -9.18
CA CYS A 102 2.63 10.44 -10.01
C CYS A 102 1.34 10.67 -9.23
N ILE A 103 1.29 10.42 -7.92
CA ILE A 103 0.09 10.60 -7.10
C ILE A 103 0.39 11.46 -5.87
N ARG A 104 -0.65 11.95 -5.19
CA ARG A 104 -0.48 12.72 -3.94
C ARG A 104 -0.30 11.76 -2.76
N SER A 105 0.19 12.28 -1.64
CA SER A 105 0.35 11.51 -0.39
C SER A 105 -0.97 11.00 0.18
N GLU A 106 -2.09 11.67 -0.15
CA GLU A 106 -3.44 11.28 0.26
C GLU A 106 -4.01 10.17 -0.62
N ASP A 107 -3.50 9.94 -1.83
CA ASP A 107 -3.93 8.87 -2.71
C ASP A 107 -3.25 7.55 -2.33
N SER A 108 -3.87 6.42 -2.69
CA SER A 108 -3.35 5.09 -2.38
C SER A 108 -2.96 4.34 -3.65
N LEU A 109 -1.71 3.87 -3.72
CA LEU A 109 -1.23 2.97 -4.76
C LEU A 109 -1.10 1.55 -4.21
N ALA A 110 -1.74 0.58 -4.85
CA ALA A 110 -1.68 -0.83 -4.48
C ALA A 110 -1.14 -1.69 -5.64
N GLN A 111 -0.36 -2.72 -5.31
CA GLN A 111 0.08 -3.74 -6.25
C GLN A 111 -0.75 -5.02 -6.05
N ILE A 112 -1.59 -5.36 -7.03
CA ILE A 112 -2.52 -6.49 -6.95
C ILE A 112 -2.00 -7.74 -7.65
N SER A 113 -1.00 -7.60 -8.52
CA SER A 113 -0.27 -8.68 -9.18
C SER A 113 1.16 -8.20 -9.50
N ILE A 114 1.98 -9.04 -10.13
CA ILE A 114 3.36 -8.72 -10.52
C ILE A 114 3.42 -7.43 -11.35
N ASP A 115 2.51 -7.29 -12.32
CA ASP A 115 2.47 -6.21 -13.30
C ASP A 115 1.19 -5.36 -13.25
N GLU A 116 0.33 -5.60 -12.25
CA GLU A 116 -0.97 -4.94 -12.10
C GLU A 116 -1.02 -4.09 -10.83
N PHE A 117 -1.42 -2.84 -11.01
CA PHE A 117 -1.52 -1.83 -9.97
C PHE A 117 -2.91 -1.19 -9.98
N VAL A 118 -3.29 -0.66 -8.84
CA VAL A 118 -4.52 0.10 -8.66
C VAL A 118 -4.21 1.37 -7.90
N ILE A 119 -4.60 2.52 -8.45
CA ILE A 119 -4.61 3.78 -7.72
C ILE A 119 -6.04 4.04 -7.26
N LEU A 120 -6.21 4.29 -5.97
CA LEU A 120 -7.43 4.79 -5.36
C LEU A 120 -7.23 6.26 -5.02
N PHE A 121 -8.00 7.13 -5.67
CA PHE A 121 -8.01 8.56 -5.36
C PHE A 121 -8.97 8.80 -4.20
N ASN A 122 -8.43 9.25 -3.06
CA ASN A 122 -9.19 9.32 -1.81
C ASN A 122 -10.09 10.56 -1.72
N GLU A 123 -9.87 11.55 -2.60
CA GLU A 123 -10.69 12.75 -2.73
C GLU A 123 -11.40 12.82 -4.08
N TYR A 124 -12.40 13.70 -4.13
CA TYR A 124 -13.10 14.04 -5.36
C TYR A 124 -12.14 14.70 -6.34
N LEU A 125 -11.85 14.03 -7.44
CA LEU A 125 -11.22 14.66 -8.59
C LEU A 125 -12.33 15.03 -9.57
N GLU A 126 -12.47 16.32 -9.84
CA GLU A 126 -13.12 16.79 -11.06
C GLU A 126 -12.45 16.11 -12.26
N LYS A 127 -13.22 15.97 -13.35
CA LYS A 127 -12.80 15.18 -14.49
C LYS A 127 -11.47 15.69 -15.08
N GLU A 128 -11.29 17.01 -15.07
CA GLU A 128 -10.08 17.68 -15.51
C GLU A 128 -8.86 17.27 -14.65
N ASN A 129 -9.03 17.11 -13.34
CA ASN A 129 -7.93 16.87 -12.42
C ASN A 129 -7.35 15.46 -12.52
N TYR A 130 -8.17 14.43 -12.76
CA TYR A 130 -7.62 13.09 -12.91
C TYR A 130 -7.01 12.84 -14.30
N ASN A 131 -7.48 13.52 -15.35
CA ASN A 131 -6.84 13.45 -16.68
C ASN A 131 -5.38 13.90 -16.61
N ILE A 132 -5.08 14.96 -15.85
CA ILE A 132 -3.71 15.42 -15.59
C ILE A 132 -2.87 14.31 -14.95
N VAL A 133 -3.44 13.56 -13.99
CA VAL A 133 -2.73 12.46 -13.34
C VAL A 133 -2.49 11.31 -14.32
N LEU A 134 -3.48 10.94 -15.15
CA LEU A 134 -3.33 9.93 -16.18
C LEU A 134 -2.26 10.31 -17.20
N GLU A 135 -2.24 11.55 -17.67
CA GLU A 135 -1.19 12.06 -18.57
C GLU A 135 0.19 12.07 -17.92
N ARG A 136 0.27 12.44 -16.64
CA ARG A 136 1.50 12.37 -15.86
C ARG A 136 2.03 10.95 -15.74
N ILE A 137 1.15 9.96 -15.49
CA ILE A 137 1.51 8.55 -15.48
C ILE A 137 2.04 8.14 -16.87
N LEU A 138 1.31 8.44 -17.95
CA LEU A 138 1.76 8.08 -19.30
C LEU A 138 3.11 8.72 -19.67
N THR A 139 3.34 9.97 -19.26
CA THR A 139 4.58 10.69 -19.53
C THR A 139 5.78 10.11 -18.78
N ASN A 140 5.59 9.58 -17.57
CA ASN A 140 6.65 8.96 -16.77
C ASN A 140 7.04 7.54 -17.23
N PHE A 141 6.29 6.96 -18.18
CA PHE A 141 6.54 5.63 -18.70
C PHE A 141 6.58 5.61 -20.25
N PRO A 142 7.44 6.43 -20.87
CA PRO A 142 7.42 6.63 -22.33
C PRO A 142 7.84 5.40 -23.14
N LYS A 143 8.59 4.48 -22.53
CA LYS A 143 9.13 3.26 -23.15
C LYS A 143 8.31 2.00 -22.86
N TYR A 144 7.31 2.08 -21.99
CA TYR A 144 6.54 0.92 -21.57
C TYR A 144 5.15 0.93 -22.22
N SER A 145 4.67 -0.25 -22.63
CA SER A 145 3.26 -0.41 -22.98
C SER A 145 2.45 -0.47 -21.70
N ILE A 146 1.65 0.56 -21.44
CA ILE A 146 0.79 0.67 -20.26
C ILE A 146 -0.65 0.49 -20.69
N LYS A 147 -1.41 -0.36 -20.00
CA LYS A 147 -2.88 -0.32 -20.07
C LYS A 147 -3.42 0.45 -18.88
N LEU A 148 -4.26 1.43 -19.14
CA LEU A 148 -4.94 2.23 -18.13
C LEU A 148 -6.44 2.09 -18.33
N GLY A 149 -7.18 1.84 -17.26
CA GLY A 149 -8.63 1.87 -17.26
C GLY A 149 -9.16 2.52 -15.99
N THR A 150 -10.29 3.18 -16.10
CA THR A 150 -10.85 4.04 -15.06
C THR A 150 -12.20 3.51 -14.59
N SER A 151 -12.51 3.72 -13.32
CA SER A 151 -13.84 3.45 -12.77
C SER A 151 -14.19 4.44 -11.67
N THR A 152 -15.39 4.99 -11.74
CA THR A 152 -15.89 6.02 -10.82
C THR A 152 -17.03 5.47 -9.98
N PHE A 153 -16.92 5.61 -8.66
CA PHE A 153 -18.03 5.31 -7.75
C PHE A 153 -18.99 6.51 -7.66
N PRO A 154 -20.32 6.31 -7.65
CA PRO A 154 -21.03 5.02 -7.76
C PRO A 154 -21.37 4.61 -9.20
N ASN A 155 -21.06 5.43 -10.21
CA ASN A 155 -21.53 5.27 -11.59
C ASN A 155 -21.18 3.90 -12.20
N ASP A 156 -19.98 3.40 -11.93
CA ASP A 156 -19.46 2.17 -12.53
C ASP A 156 -19.55 0.95 -11.58
N GLY A 157 -20.25 1.13 -10.44
CA GLY A 157 -20.51 0.08 -9.46
C GLY A 157 -20.60 0.58 -8.02
N GLU A 158 -21.40 -0.11 -7.19
CA GLU A 158 -21.55 0.22 -5.76
C GLU A 158 -20.69 -0.66 -4.83
N ASP A 159 -20.06 -1.70 -5.38
CA ASP A 159 -19.15 -2.59 -4.64
C ASP A 159 -17.80 -2.67 -5.33
N LYS A 160 -16.75 -2.92 -4.55
CA LYS A 160 -15.36 -3.02 -4.99
C LYS A 160 -15.20 -3.97 -6.19
N LYS A 161 -15.97 -5.07 -6.22
CA LYS A 161 -15.90 -6.07 -7.28
C LYS A 161 -16.32 -5.48 -8.62
N TYR A 162 -17.38 -4.67 -8.64
CA TYR A 162 -17.86 -4.00 -9.86
C TYR A 162 -16.90 -2.90 -10.27
N LEU A 163 -16.46 -2.05 -9.34
CA LEU A 163 -15.53 -0.97 -9.64
C LEU A 163 -14.22 -1.48 -10.25
N LEU A 164 -13.60 -2.49 -9.64
CA LEU A 164 -12.36 -3.09 -10.16
C LEU A 164 -12.58 -3.79 -11.51
N LYS A 165 -13.74 -4.43 -11.70
CA LYS A 165 -14.07 -5.07 -12.98
C LYS A 165 -14.26 -4.01 -14.07
N SER A 166 -15.07 -2.99 -13.82
CA SER A 166 -15.29 -1.87 -14.74
C SER A 166 -13.98 -1.18 -15.12
N ALA A 167 -13.09 -0.92 -14.15
CA ALA A 167 -11.77 -0.34 -14.43
C ALA A 167 -10.89 -1.24 -15.30
N LYS A 168 -10.95 -2.57 -15.12
CA LYS A 168 -10.22 -3.52 -15.96
C LYS A 168 -10.80 -3.61 -17.37
N ASP A 169 -12.13 -3.58 -17.49
CA ASP A 169 -12.84 -3.68 -18.77
C ASP A 169 -12.67 -2.40 -19.62
N ASP A 170 -12.58 -1.23 -18.99
CA ASP A 170 -12.27 0.06 -19.64
C ASP A 170 -10.78 0.17 -20.06
N ALA A 171 -9.91 -0.75 -19.63
CA ALA A 171 -8.48 -0.59 -19.76
C ALA A 171 -7.98 -0.61 -21.22
N LYS A 172 -7.45 0.53 -21.68
CA LYS A 172 -6.91 0.72 -23.03
C LYS A 172 -5.40 0.77 -23.03
N SER A 173 -4.80 0.13 -24.03
CA SER A 173 -3.35 0.13 -24.22
C SER A 173 -2.87 1.46 -24.76
N HIS A 174 -1.93 2.06 -24.05
CA HIS A 174 -1.20 3.24 -24.43
C HIS A 174 0.26 2.81 -24.63
N SER A 175 0.73 2.96 -25.87
CA SER A 175 2.13 2.83 -26.21
C SER A 175 2.49 4.03 -27.07
N LYS A 176 3.55 4.74 -26.74
CA LYS A 176 4.22 5.56 -27.75
C LYS A 176 4.87 4.55 -28.68
N GLN A 177 4.29 4.36 -29.87
CA GLN A 177 4.95 3.65 -30.96
C GLN A 177 6.33 4.30 -31.17
N SER A 178 7.40 3.64 -30.73
CA SER A 178 8.65 3.70 -31.46
C SER A 178 8.42 2.92 -32.76
N LYS A 179 7.85 3.58 -33.77
CA LYS A 179 7.97 3.10 -35.14
C LYS A 179 9.45 3.22 -35.52
N SER A 180 10.04 2.07 -35.89
CA SER A 180 11.30 1.90 -36.64
C SER A 180 12.59 2.19 -35.84
N GLN A 181 13.70 1.44 -35.93
CA GLN A 181 14.29 0.73 -37.06
C GLN A 181 15.40 -0.25 -36.55
N ASP A 182 15.56 -1.36 -37.30
CA ASP A 182 16.75 -2.18 -37.54
C ASP A 182 17.47 -2.89 -36.37
N PHE A 183 17.47 -4.23 -36.41
CA PHE A 183 18.68 -4.99 -36.72
C PHE A 183 18.28 -6.26 -37.48
N VAL A 184 18.79 -6.34 -38.72
CA VAL A 184 19.00 -7.56 -39.50
C VAL A 184 19.92 -8.49 -38.71
#